data_AF-A0A9P6PQN8-F1
#
_entry.id   AF-A0A9P6PQN8-F1
#
_cell.length_a   1.000
_cell.length_b   1.000
_cell.length_c   1.000
_cell.angle_alpha   90.00
_cell.angle_beta   90.00
_cell.angle_gamma   90.00
#
_symmetry.space_group_name_H-M   'P 1'
#
loop_
_entity.id
_entity.type
_entity.pdbx_description
1 polymer ?
#
loop_
_entity_poly.entity_id
_entity_poly.type
_entity_poly.pdbx_seq_one_letter_code
_entity_poly.pdbx_strand_id
1 'polypeptide(L)'
;MKAVRAAAWLFLALPLATTVFASVKIVDLLNTDPAFNRLVAALQKHRLIPVVNGHATVTLFAPTNNAFQKWDAEGRTVTREMLLYHILPMTVLTDRFKDGQLLETMLVKAGYLGDHNEGQRVAVAKHSWRPGRHSPWVIGDAELLKKDWVCDNGVVQVVDRLLVPPEDI
;
A
#
# COMPACT_ATOMS: atom_id res chain seq x y z
N MET A 1 -0.13 28.79 -74.56
CA MET A 1 0.68 29.07 -73.36
C MET A 1 -0.15 29.87 -72.38
N LYS A 2 -0.52 29.29 -71.23
CA LYS A 2 -0.85 29.98 -69.96
C LYS A 2 -0.85 28.92 -68.86
N ALA A 3 0.03 29.09 -67.89
CA ALA A 3 0.27 28.17 -66.80
C ALA A 3 -0.02 28.85 -65.46
N VAL A 4 -0.15 27.99 -64.43
CA VAL A 4 -0.03 28.25 -62.98
C VAL A 4 -1.26 28.98 -62.37
N ARG A 5 -1.87 28.57 -61.25
CA ARG A 5 -1.28 28.20 -59.95
C ARG A 5 -2.18 27.29 -59.10
N ALA A 6 -1.62 26.19 -58.59
CA ALA A 6 -2.18 25.41 -57.49
C ALA A 6 -1.73 26.04 -56.16
N ALA A 7 -2.68 26.32 -55.27
CA ALA A 7 -2.41 26.74 -53.90
C ALA A 7 -2.27 25.50 -53.02
N ALA A 8 -1.07 25.26 -52.49
CA ALA A 8 -0.81 24.23 -51.50
C ALA A 8 -1.22 24.76 -50.11
N TRP A 9 -2.18 24.09 -49.48
CA TRP A 9 -2.60 24.37 -48.10
C TRP A 9 -1.66 23.61 -47.17
N LEU A 10 -0.82 24.35 -46.44
CA LEU A 10 0.07 23.79 -45.44
C LEU A 10 -0.74 23.48 -44.17
N PHE A 11 -1.15 22.22 -43.98
CA PHE A 11 -1.69 21.77 -42.70
C PHE A 11 -0.52 21.64 -41.71
N LEU A 12 -0.39 22.61 -40.81
CA LEU A 12 0.51 22.54 -39.66
C LEU A 12 -0.05 21.53 -38.66
N ALA A 13 0.46 20.29 -38.68
CA ALA A 13 0.17 19.30 -37.65
C ALA A 13 0.89 19.70 -36.36
N LEU A 14 0.14 20.22 -35.38
CA LEU A 14 0.67 20.49 -34.04
C LEU A 14 0.97 19.16 -33.36
N PRO A 15 2.21 18.89 -32.90
CA PRO A 15 2.46 17.71 -32.08
C PRO A 15 1.70 17.87 -30.77
N LEU A 16 0.79 16.94 -30.48
CA LEU A 16 0.13 16.85 -29.18
C LEU A 16 1.23 16.51 -28.16
N ALA A 17 1.69 17.50 -27.40
CA ALA A 17 2.67 17.27 -26.35
C ALA A 17 2.04 16.35 -25.31
N THR A 18 2.38 15.07 -25.33
CA THR A 18 2.02 14.14 -24.28
C THR A 18 2.82 14.50 -23.03
N THR A 19 2.17 15.18 -22.09
CA THR A 19 2.71 15.38 -20.75
C THR A 19 2.82 14.01 -20.08
N VAL A 20 4.04 13.49 -19.99
CA VAL A 20 4.33 12.30 -19.16
C VAL A 20 4.26 12.77 -17.71
N PHE A 21 3.17 12.49 -17.01
CA PHE A 21 3.10 12.71 -15.57
C PHE A 21 4.05 11.71 -14.90
N ALA A 22 4.97 12.20 -14.06
CA ALA A 22 5.81 11.32 -13.25
C ALA A 22 4.90 10.59 -12.26
N SER A 23 4.81 9.27 -12.40
CA SER A 23 3.93 8.48 -11.53
C SER A 23 4.58 8.26 -10.17
N VAL A 24 3.90 8.67 -9.09
CA VAL A 24 4.36 8.52 -7.70
C VAL A 24 3.82 7.19 -7.16
N LYS A 25 4.73 6.27 -6.80
CA LYS A 25 4.35 4.97 -6.22
C LYS A 25 4.38 4.99 -4.69
N ILE A 26 3.82 3.95 -4.05
CA ILE A 26 3.84 3.75 -2.60
C ILE A 26 5.25 3.92 -2.02
N VAL A 27 6.27 3.32 -2.64
CA VAL A 27 7.64 3.39 -2.13
C VAL A 27 8.20 4.82 -2.21
N ASP A 28 7.90 5.54 -3.30
CA ASP A 28 8.29 6.94 -3.45
C ASP A 28 7.58 7.83 -2.41
N LEU A 29 6.30 7.54 -2.16
CA LEU A 29 5.50 8.22 -1.16
C LEU A 29 6.08 8.02 0.25
N LEU A 30 6.42 6.78 0.62
CA LEU A 30 7.04 6.49 1.92
C LEU A 30 8.40 7.19 2.10
N ASN A 31 9.18 7.32 1.03
CA ASN A 31 10.47 8.02 1.06
C ASN A 31 10.34 9.53 1.29
N THR A 32 9.14 10.11 1.13
CA THR A 32 8.91 11.54 1.42
C THR A 32 8.86 11.86 2.93
N ASP A 33 8.67 10.85 3.78
CA ASP A 33 8.55 11.02 5.23
C ASP A 33 9.53 10.10 5.99
N PRO A 34 10.48 10.67 6.77
CA PRO A 34 11.49 9.88 7.49
C PRO A 34 10.89 8.92 8.52
N ALA A 35 9.62 9.09 8.92
CA ALA A 35 8.90 8.20 9.81
C ALA A 35 8.75 6.76 9.27
N PHE A 36 9.04 6.50 7.98
CA PHE A 36 8.90 5.19 7.33
C PHE A 36 10.23 4.56 6.87
N ASN A 37 11.38 5.16 7.19
CA ASN A 37 12.68 4.64 6.75
C ASN A 37 12.93 3.18 7.17
N ARG A 38 12.47 2.75 8.36
CA ARG A 38 12.59 1.34 8.80
C ARG A 38 11.73 0.40 7.97
N LEU A 39 10.51 0.83 7.60
CA LEU A 39 9.62 0.06 6.73
C LEU A 39 10.23 -0.11 5.34
N VAL A 40 10.72 0.97 4.74
CA VAL A 40 11.36 0.93 3.42
C VAL A 40 12.59 0.00 3.44
N ALA A 41 13.43 0.10 4.47
CA ALA A 41 14.58 -0.78 4.64
C ALA A 41 14.17 -2.26 4.78
N ALA A 42 13.10 -2.55 5.53
CA ALA A 42 12.57 -3.90 5.68
C ALA A 42 12.02 -4.45 4.35
N LEU A 43 11.24 -3.65 3.61
CA LEU A 43 10.75 -4.02 2.27
C LEU A 43 11.91 -4.29 1.30
N GLN A 44 12.98 -3.51 1.36
CA GLN A 44 14.17 -3.72 0.55
C GLN A 44 14.89 -5.02 0.94
N LYS A 45 15.14 -5.24 2.25
CA LYS A 45 15.80 -6.44 2.78
C LYS A 45 15.08 -7.73 2.37
N HIS A 46 13.75 -7.72 2.35
CA HIS A 46 12.92 -8.88 1.99
C HIS A 46 12.51 -8.93 0.51
N ARG A 47 13.08 -8.03 -0.33
CA ARG A 47 12.84 -7.95 -1.78
C ARG A 47 11.36 -7.76 -2.14
N LEU A 48 10.63 -6.98 -1.35
CA LEU A 48 9.21 -6.69 -1.55
C LEU A 48 8.94 -5.39 -2.32
N ILE A 49 9.95 -4.53 -2.49
CA ILE A 49 9.81 -3.31 -3.31
C ILE A 49 9.31 -3.61 -4.74
N PRO A 50 9.89 -4.59 -5.47
CA PRO A 50 9.39 -4.94 -6.81
C PRO A 50 7.97 -5.51 -6.78
N VAL A 51 7.60 -6.21 -5.71
CA VAL A 51 6.25 -6.74 -5.52
C VAL A 51 5.26 -5.59 -5.39
N VAL A 52 5.47 -4.68 -4.44
CA VAL A 52 4.57 -3.51 -4.23
C VAL A 52 4.48 -2.63 -5.47
N ASN A 53 5.60 -2.40 -6.17
CA ASN A 53 5.65 -1.52 -7.34
C ASN A 53 5.14 -2.17 -8.64
N GLY A 54 5.04 -3.50 -8.68
CA GLY A 54 4.58 -4.27 -9.84
C GLY A 54 3.06 -4.41 -9.92
N HIS A 55 2.36 -4.23 -8.80
CA HIS A 55 0.90 -4.26 -8.76
C HIS A 55 0.30 -2.92 -9.19
N ALA A 56 -0.81 -2.98 -9.92
CA ALA A 56 -1.55 -1.80 -10.37
C ALA A 56 -2.28 -1.09 -9.22
N THR A 57 -2.80 -1.85 -8.25
CA THR A 57 -3.52 -1.36 -7.08
C THR A 57 -3.08 -2.10 -5.84
N VAL A 58 -2.66 -1.38 -4.81
CA VAL A 58 -2.19 -1.93 -3.54
C VAL A 58 -2.71 -1.10 -2.37
N THR A 59 -3.02 -1.75 -1.25
CA THR A 59 -3.10 -1.08 0.05
C THR A 59 -1.95 -1.55 0.91
N LEU A 60 -1.18 -0.61 1.44
CA LEU A 60 -0.12 -0.91 2.39
C LEU A 60 -0.53 -0.39 3.77
N PHE A 61 -0.68 -1.31 4.72
CA PHE A 61 -0.70 -0.96 6.13
C PHE A 61 0.73 -0.63 6.56
N ALA A 62 1.06 0.66 6.70
CA ALA A 62 2.42 1.12 6.92
C ALA A 62 2.69 1.36 8.42
N PRO A 63 3.42 0.48 9.12
CA PRO A 63 3.88 0.73 10.46
C PRO A 63 4.91 1.86 10.49
N THR A 64 4.80 2.74 11.49
CA THR A 64 5.76 3.83 11.73
C THR A 64 7.08 3.31 12.33
N ASN A 65 8.15 4.10 12.28
CA ASN A 65 9.41 3.77 12.96
C ASN A 65 9.22 3.47 14.46
N ASN A 66 8.26 4.11 15.13
CA ASN A 66 7.93 3.83 16.53
C ASN A 66 7.34 2.42 16.71
N ALA A 67 6.53 1.96 15.76
CA ALA A 67 6.02 0.58 15.74
C ALA A 67 7.18 -0.43 15.66
N PHE A 68 8.16 -0.19 14.78
CA PHE A 68 9.36 -1.01 14.70
C PHE A 68 10.20 -0.95 15.97
N GLN A 69 10.37 0.22 16.59
CA GLN A 69 11.13 0.35 17.84
C GLN A 69 10.52 -0.47 18.97
N LYS A 70 9.19 -0.45 19.12
CA LYS A 70 8.48 -1.29 20.09
C LYS A 70 8.69 -2.77 19.80
N TRP A 71 8.59 -3.17 18.54
CA TRP A 71 8.81 -4.56 18.11
C TRP A 71 10.24 -5.05 18.40
N ASP A 72 11.24 -4.23 18.11
CA ASP A 72 12.64 -4.55 18.41
C ASP A 72 12.89 -4.65 19.92
N ALA A 73 12.24 -3.78 20.72
CA ALA A 73 12.34 -3.79 22.18
C ALA A 73 11.74 -5.07 22.82
N GLU A 74 10.78 -5.71 22.15
CA GLU A 74 10.27 -7.04 22.52
C GLU A 74 11.24 -8.18 22.15
N GLY A 75 12.38 -7.88 21.52
CA GLY A 75 13.35 -8.89 21.08
C GLY A 75 12.90 -9.69 19.86
N ARG A 76 11.87 -9.21 19.15
CA ARG A 76 11.26 -9.89 18.01
C ARG A 76 11.91 -9.43 16.70
N THR A 77 11.95 -10.32 15.71
CA THR A 77 12.46 -9.98 14.37
C THR A 77 11.32 -9.81 13.39
N VAL A 78 11.47 -8.89 12.44
CA VAL A 78 10.51 -8.71 11.35
C VAL A 78 10.80 -9.75 10.28
N THR A 79 9.77 -10.50 9.88
CA THR A 79 9.87 -11.54 8.86
C THR A 79 9.27 -11.07 7.53
N ARG A 80 9.61 -11.76 6.44
CA ARG A 80 8.98 -11.51 5.13
C ARG A 80 7.48 -11.74 5.15
N GLU A 81 7.03 -12.78 5.88
CA GLU A 81 5.62 -13.13 6.00
C GLU A 81 4.82 -12.02 6.66
N MET A 82 5.34 -11.47 7.76
CA MET A 82 4.73 -10.31 8.41
C MET A 82 4.59 -9.16 7.43
N LEU A 83 5.63 -8.82 6.65
CA LEU A 83 5.54 -7.73 5.68
C LEU A 83 4.50 -8.01 4.58
N LEU A 84 4.37 -9.24 4.09
CA LEU A 84 3.33 -9.62 3.12
C LEU A 84 1.92 -9.48 3.72
N TYR A 85 1.77 -9.73 5.01
CA TYR A 85 0.49 -9.55 5.74
C TYR A 85 0.08 -8.08 5.88
N HIS A 86 1.00 -7.12 5.67
CA HIS A 86 0.67 -5.70 5.61
C HIS A 86 0.22 -5.22 4.23
N ILE A 87 0.34 -6.06 3.20
CA ILE A 87 0.12 -5.66 1.81
C ILE A 87 -1.14 -6.33 1.30
N LEU A 88 -2.07 -5.56 0.72
CA LEU A 88 -3.29 -6.08 0.11
C LEU A 88 -3.17 -5.91 -1.40
N PRO A 89 -3.56 -6.90 -2.21
CA PRO A 89 -3.53 -6.82 -3.67
C PRO A 89 -4.69 -5.97 -4.26
N MET A 90 -5.20 -5.01 -3.49
CA MET A 90 -6.32 -4.14 -3.86
C MET A 90 -6.24 -2.80 -3.12
N THR A 91 -6.84 -1.75 -3.68
CA THR A 91 -6.96 -0.45 -3.01
C THR A 91 -8.20 -0.43 -2.11
N VAL A 92 -8.00 -0.12 -0.82
CA VAL A 92 -9.07 -0.01 0.17
C VAL A 92 -8.92 1.31 0.94
N LEU A 93 -9.89 2.20 0.71
CA LEU A 93 -10.03 3.46 1.42
C LEU A 93 -10.86 3.27 2.69
N THR A 94 -10.66 4.16 3.68
CA THR A 94 -11.36 4.05 4.97
C THR A 94 -12.87 4.25 4.88
N ASP A 95 -13.39 4.89 3.83
CA ASP A 95 -14.83 5.00 3.58
C ASP A 95 -15.47 3.66 3.17
N ARG A 96 -14.65 2.69 2.72
CA ARG A 96 -15.06 1.33 2.39
C ARG A 96 -14.88 0.34 3.52
N PHE A 97 -14.24 0.73 4.62
CA PHE A 97 -14.10 -0.13 5.78
C PHE A 97 -15.47 -0.43 6.39
N LYS A 98 -15.68 -1.71 6.73
CA LYS A 98 -16.84 -2.17 7.48
C LYS A 98 -16.37 -2.82 8.77
N ASP A 99 -17.16 -2.67 9.82
CA ASP A 99 -16.88 -3.33 11.09
C ASP A 99 -17.01 -4.86 10.92
N GLY A 100 -16.02 -5.61 11.42
CA GLY A 100 -15.91 -7.05 11.24
C GLY A 100 -15.49 -7.49 9.82
N GLN A 101 -15.03 -6.59 8.97
CA GLN A 101 -14.57 -6.93 7.62
C GLN A 101 -13.28 -7.75 7.66
N LEU A 102 -13.17 -8.75 6.80
CA LEU A 102 -11.93 -9.48 6.55
C LEU A 102 -11.36 -9.04 5.20
N LEU A 103 -10.11 -8.58 5.20
CA LEU A 103 -9.39 -8.17 4.01
C LEU A 103 -8.28 -9.18 3.69
N GLU A 104 -8.25 -9.66 2.46
CA GLU A 104 -7.22 -10.60 1.99
C GLU A 104 -5.88 -9.89 1.78
N THR A 105 -4.82 -10.43 2.36
CA THR A 105 -3.45 -9.91 2.24
C THR A 105 -2.66 -10.67 1.17
N MET A 106 -1.46 -10.22 0.83
CA MET A 106 -0.54 -10.93 -0.07
C MET A 106 0.20 -12.09 0.62
N LEU A 107 -0.05 -12.35 1.90
CA LEU A 107 0.53 -13.49 2.60
C LEU A 107 -0.22 -14.76 2.24
N VAL A 108 0.29 -15.51 1.26
CA VAL A 108 -0.18 -16.86 0.95
C VAL A 108 0.72 -17.87 1.66
N LYS A 109 0.13 -18.77 2.45
CA LYS A 109 0.81 -19.93 3.04
C LYS A 109 0.24 -21.21 2.45
N ALA A 110 1.10 -22.04 1.88
CA ALA A 110 0.69 -23.34 1.35
C ALA A 110 0.10 -24.21 2.48
N GLY A 111 -1.04 -24.84 2.23
CA GLY A 111 -1.72 -25.73 3.19
C GLY A 111 -2.59 -25.05 4.25
N TYR A 112 -2.66 -23.72 4.30
CA TYR A 112 -3.32 -22.99 5.39
C TYR A 112 -4.82 -22.71 5.14
N LEU A 113 -5.17 -22.36 3.91
CA LEU A 113 -6.54 -22.06 3.47
C LEU A 113 -6.98 -23.04 2.38
N GLY A 114 -6.44 -24.27 2.41
CA GLY A 114 -6.54 -25.24 1.32
C GLY A 114 -5.66 -24.89 0.12
N ASP A 115 -5.80 -25.65 -0.96
CA ASP A 115 -5.04 -25.48 -2.22
C ASP A 115 -5.58 -24.36 -3.12
N HIS A 116 -6.14 -23.30 -2.51
CA HIS A 116 -6.83 -22.22 -3.23
C HIS A 116 -5.95 -21.00 -3.49
N ASN A 117 -4.69 -21.02 -3.05
CA ASN A 117 -3.74 -19.91 -3.20
C ASN A 117 -4.30 -18.58 -2.64
N GLU A 118 -5.16 -18.67 -1.62
CA GLU A 118 -5.78 -17.53 -0.93
C GLU A 118 -4.80 -16.89 0.06
N GLY A 119 -4.85 -15.58 0.14
CA GLY A 119 -4.14 -14.81 1.14
C GLY A 119 -4.76 -14.95 2.53
N GLN A 120 -3.92 -14.97 3.56
CA GLN A 120 -4.38 -14.82 4.93
C GLN A 120 -5.10 -13.47 5.09
N ARG A 121 -6.20 -13.50 5.85
CA ARG A 121 -7.09 -12.34 5.99
C ARG A 121 -6.78 -11.58 7.28
N VAL A 122 -6.73 -10.26 7.17
CA VAL A 122 -6.65 -9.35 8.32
C VAL A 122 -8.02 -8.78 8.63
N ALA A 123 -8.38 -8.75 9.91
CA ALA A 123 -9.64 -8.18 10.37
C ALA A 123 -9.57 -6.64 10.43
N VAL A 124 -10.66 -6.00 10.05
CA VAL A 124 -10.90 -4.56 10.27
C VAL A 124 -12.07 -4.43 11.23
N ALA A 125 -11.81 -3.77 12.35
CA ALA A 125 -12.79 -3.58 13.41
C ALA A 125 -12.96 -2.10 13.74
N LYS A 126 -14.14 -1.75 14.23
CA LYS A 126 -14.46 -0.40 14.70
C LYS A 126 -14.53 -0.41 16.23
N HIS A 127 -13.59 0.28 16.86
CA HIS A 127 -13.60 0.49 18.30
C HIS A 127 -14.40 1.75 18.67
N SER A 128 -14.99 1.74 19.86
CA SER A 128 -15.61 2.93 20.44
C SER A 128 -14.58 4.05 20.58
N TRP A 129 -15.01 5.27 20.28
CA TRP A 129 -14.18 6.46 20.45
C TRP A 129 -13.72 6.61 21.90
N ARG A 130 -12.45 6.99 22.09
CA ARG A 130 -11.86 7.33 23.39
C ARG A 130 -10.92 8.53 23.22
N PRO A 131 -10.74 9.39 24.24
CA PRO A 131 -9.78 10.50 24.17
C PRO A 131 -8.37 10.00 23.82
N GLY A 132 -7.69 10.70 22.90
CA GLY A 132 -6.33 10.36 22.44
C GLY A 132 -6.24 9.34 21.31
N ARG A 133 -7.36 8.76 20.85
CA ARG A 133 -7.41 7.87 19.68
C ARG A 133 -7.39 8.68 18.38
N HIS A 134 -6.64 8.23 17.37
CA HIS A 134 -6.56 8.91 16.07
C HIS A 134 -7.72 8.53 15.12
N SER A 135 -8.16 7.28 15.18
CA SER A 135 -9.19 6.71 14.30
C SER A 135 -10.00 5.66 15.05
N PRO A 136 -11.32 5.51 14.78
CA PRO A 136 -12.10 4.40 15.33
C PRO A 136 -11.70 3.05 14.72
N TRP A 137 -10.92 3.03 13.64
CA TRP A 137 -10.54 1.81 12.92
C TRP A 137 -9.30 1.15 13.52
N VAL A 138 -9.39 -0.17 13.68
CA VAL A 138 -8.31 -1.07 14.08
C VAL A 138 -8.15 -2.13 13.00
N ILE A 139 -6.92 -2.40 12.59
CA ILE A 139 -6.55 -3.41 11.59
C ILE A 139 -5.75 -4.48 12.33
N GLY A 140 -6.30 -5.69 12.45
CA GLY A 140 -5.81 -6.68 13.40
C GLY A 140 -5.81 -6.09 14.81
N ASP A 141 -4.61 -5.93 15.39
CA ASP A 141 -4.39 -5.29 16.70
C ASP A 141 -3.75 -3.90 16.60
N ALA A 142 -3.64 -3.34 15.38
CA ALA A 142 -2.99 -2.08 15.12
C ALA A 142 -4.01 -0.94 14.91
N GLU A 143 -3.82 0.17 15.61
CA GLU A 143 -4.67 1.34 15.46
C GLU A 143 -4.27 2.15 14.23
N LEU A 144 -5.26 2.63 13.48
CA LEU A 144 -5.03 3.50 12.34
C LEU A 144 -4.68 4.92 12.81
N LEU A 145 -3.48 5.39 12.47
CA LEU A 145 -2.96 6.71 12.85
C LEU A 145 -3.24 7.79 11.80
N LYS A 146 -2.96 7.47 10.53
CA LYS A 146 -3.19 8.35 9.39
C LYS A 146 -3.81 7.52 8.28
N LYS A 147 -4.91 8.02 7.74
CA LYS A 147 -5.71 7.30 6.75
C LYS A 147 -5.54 7.86 5.34
N ASP A 148 -5.79 7.01 4.36
CA ASP A 148 -6.00 7.35 2.95
C ASP A 148 -4.87 8.20 2.35
N TRP A 149 -3.62 7.81 2.56
CA TRP A 149 -2.50 8.49 1.90
C TRP A 149 -2.31 7.91 0.49
N VAL A 150 -2.96 8.55 -0.48
CA VAL A 150 -3.11 8.06 -1.86
C VAL A 150 -1.87 8.32 -2.72
N CYS A 151 -1.55 7.36 -3.59
CA CYS A 151 -0.57 7.44 -4.67
C CYS A 151 -1.09 6.71 -5.93
N ASP A 152 -0.35 6.73 -7.03
CA ASP A 152 -0.87 6.24 -8.31
C ASP A 152 -1.11 4.73 -8.35
N ASN A 153 -0.29 3.95 -7.64
CA ASN A 153 -0.43 2.49 -7.57
C ASN A 153 -1.15 2.00 -6.30
N GLY A 154 -1.79 2.89 -5.53
CA GLY A 154 -2.46 2.44 -4.30
C GLY A 154 -2.71 3.48 -3.21
N VAL A 155 -2.81 2.97 -1.98
CA VAL A 155 -3.02 3.77 -0.78
C VAL A 155 -2.20 3.24 0.39
N VAL A 156 -1.67 4.17 1.18
CA VAL A 156 -1.00 3.89 2.45
C VAL A 156 -1.95 4.19 3.60
N GLN A 157 -2.13 3.22 4.48
CA GLN A 157 -2.89 3.31 5.72
C GLN A 157 -1.91 3.16 6.88
N VAL A 158 -1.62 4.24 7.60
CA VAL A 158 -0.55 4.26 8.61
C VAL A 158 -1.04 3.67 9.92
N VAL A 159 -0.29 2.72 10.48
CA VAL A 159 -0.67 1.99 11.70
C VAL A 159 0.37 2.15 12.81
N ASP A 160 -0.06 2.01 14.06
CA ASP A 160 0.77 2.22 15.26
C ASP A 160 1.65 1.02 15.64
N ARG A 161 1.41 -0.15 15.02
CA ARG A 161 2.04 -1.45 15.31
C ARG A 161 2.27 -2.26 14.04
N LEU A 162 3.17 -3.23 14.11
CA LEU A 162 3.27 -4.26 13.09
C LEU A 162 2.12 -5.25 13.23
N LEU A 163 1.47 -5.56 12.11
CA LEU A 163 0.52 -6.65 11.98
C LEU A 163 1.24 -7.99 12.10
N VAL A 164 0.69 -8.86 12.93
CA VAL A 164 1.18 -10.22 13.14
C VAL A 164 0.18 -11.17 12.49
N PRO A 165 0.61 -12.03 11.56
CA PRO A 165 -0.23 -13.11 11.07
C PRO A 165 -0.67 -13.99 12.24
N PRO A 166 -1.92 -14.48 12.29
CA PRO A 166 -2.35 -15.41 13.33
C PRO A 166 -1.50 -16.68 13.31
N GLU A 167 -1.26 -17.26 14.49
CA GLU A 167 -0.55 -18.52 14.63
C GLU A 167 -1.44 -19.71 14.21
N ASP A 168 -0.79 -20.78 13.75
CA ASP A 168 -1.44 -22.08 13.55
C ASP A 168 -1.94 -22.62 14.88
N ILE A 169 -3.21 -23.02 14.92
CA ILE A 169 -3.78 -23.82 16.02
C ILE A 169 -4.05 -25.25 15.57
#